data_AF-A0A5E9BD39-F1
#
_entry.id   AF-A0A5E9BD39-F1
#
_cell.length_a   1.000
_cell.length_b   1.000
_cell.length_c   1.000
_cell.angle_alpha   90.00
_cell.angle_beta   90.00
_cell.angle_gamma   90.00
#
_symmetry.space_group_name_H-M   'P 1'
#
loop_
_entity.id
_entity.type
_entity.pdbx_description
1 polymer ?
#
loop_
_entity_poly.entity_id
_entity_poly.type
_entity_poly.pdbx_seq_one_letter_code
_entity_poly.pdbx_strand_id
1 'polypeptide(L)'
;MLVSDAWLAGAAPSPYASSALQSFAETLDDAGRQVQSASPSDQAKRDALAEAFSRLSNAARRAKDAVEAGQHAGAGEAQQELRAAQGDLAAAYRQYFSPGR
;
A
#
# COMPACT_ATOMS: atom_id res chain seq x y z
N MET A 1 2.93 -11.34 -15.15
CA MET A 1 1.75 -10.48 -15.03
C MET A 1 1.27 -10.60 -13.60
N LEU A 2 1.37 -9.52 -12.82
CA LEU A 2 0.98 -9.53 -11.41
C LEU A 2 -0.55 -9.62 -11.31
N VAL A 3 -1.07 -10.16 -10.21
CA VAL A 3 -2.52 -10.13 -9.89
C VAL A 3 -3.07 -8.70 -9.97
N SER A 4 -2.23 -7.71 -9.67
CA SER A 4 -2.52 -6.29 -9.84
C SER A 4 -2.88 -5.91 -11.29
N ASP A 5 -2.17 -6.42 -12.31
CA ASP A 5 -2.47 -6.15 -13.73
C ASP A 5 -3.79 -6.79 -14.19
N ALA A 6 -4.13 -7.97 -13.66
CA ALA A 6 -5.38 -8.66 -13.98
C ALA A 6 -6.60 -7.95 -13.36
N TRP A 7 -6.42 -7.36 -12.18
CA TRP A 7 -7.41 -6.51 -11.54
C TRP A 7 -7.60 -5.19 -12.30
N LEU A 8 -6.48 -4.57 -12.72
CA LEU A 8 -6.45 -3.34 -13.52
C LEU A 8 -7.17 -3.46 -14.88
N ALA A 9 -7.23 -4.67 -15.43
CA ALA A 9 -7.94 -4.97 -16.68
C ALA A 9 -9.44 -5.29 -16.48
N GLY A 10 -9.95 -5.26 -15.24
CA GLY A 10 -11.34 -5.59 -14.93
C GLY A 10 -11.66 -7.10 -14.99
N ALA A 11 -10.64 -7.97 -14.90
CA ALA A 11 -10.78 -9.39 -15.20
C ALA A 11 -10.95 -10.31 -13.97
N ALA A 12 -10.83 -9.80 -12.74
CA ALA A 12 -11.02 -10.58 -11.51
C ALA A 12 -12.42 -10.34 -10.90
N PRO A 13 -13.16 -11.39 -10.48
CA PRO A 13 -14.41 -11.21 -9.73
C PRO A 13 -14.20 -10.35 -8.48
N SER A 14 -15.09 -9.38 -8.22
CA SER A 14 -15.03 -8.47 -7.06
C SER A 14 -14.67 -9.14 -5.73
N PRO A 15 -15.19 -10.34 -5.38
CA PRO A 15 -14.84 -10.97 -4.10
C PRO A 15 -13.35 -11.35 -3.97
N TYR A 16 -12.74 -11.88 -5.03
CA TYR A 16 -11.32 -12.26 -5.02
C TYR A 16 -10.43 -11.02 -4.94
N ALA A 17 -10.80 -9.99 -5.71
CA ALA A 17 -10.19 -8.67 -5.70
C ALA A 17 -10.18 -8.02 -4.30
N SER A 18 -11.34 -7.99 -3.65
CA SER A 18 -11.50 -7.38 -2.32
C SER A 18 -10.70 -8.13 -1.25
N SER A 19 -10.73 -9.47 -1.26
CA SER A 19 -9.91 -10.27 -0.33
C SER A 19 -8.42 -10.05 -0.53
N ALA A 20 -7.94 -9.97 -1.78
CA ALA A 20 -6.53 -9.70 -2.06
C ALA A 20 -6.09 -8.31 -1.56
N LEU A 21 -6.92 -7.29 -1.77
CA LEU A 21 -6.66 -5.93 -1.27
C LEU A 21 -6.67 -5.87 0.26
N GLN A 22 -7.56 -6.63 0.91
CA GLN A 22 -7.58 -6.75 2.37
C GLN A 22 -6.29 -7.38 2.91
N SER A 23 -5.91 -8.57 2.42
CA SER A 23 -4.69 -9.25 2.89
C SER A 23 -3.44 -8.42 2.61
N PHE A 24 -3.42 -7.67 1.50
CA PHE A 24 -2.34 -6.74 1.21
C PHE A 24 -2.25 -5.61 2.24
N ALA A 25 -3.38 -4.98 2.58
CA ALA A 25 -3.42 -3.94 3.62
C ALA A 25 -2.93 -4.46 4.99
N GLU A 26 -3.37 -5.66 5.39
CA GLU A 26 -2.94 -6.30 6.65
C GLU A 26 -1.43 -6.57 6.67
N THR A 27 -0.88 -7.06 5.57
CA THR A 27 0.57 -7.29 5.42
C THR A 27 1.37 -6.00 5.57
N LEU A 28 0.86 -4.89 5.02
CA LEU A 28 1.50 -3.58 5.11
C LEU A 28 1.46 -3.00 6.53
N ASP A 29 0.34 -3.20 7.26
CA ASP A 29 0.24 -2.80 8.67
C ASP A 29 1.20 -3.61 9.56
N ASP A 30 1.35 -4.91 9.30
CA ASP A 30 2.34 -5.76 9.96
C ASP A 30 3.77 -5.28 9.68
N ALA A 31 4.08 -4.97 8.41
CA ALA A 31 5.39 -4.45 8.02
C ALA A 31 5.70 -3.10 8.69
N GLY A 32 4.73 -2.17 8.75
CA GLY A 32 4.87 -0.89 9.44
C GLY A 32 5.18 -1.06 10.93
N ARG A 33 4.51 -2.01 11.61
CA ARG A 33 4.79 -2.35 13.01
C ARG A 33 6.19 -2.94 13.21
N GLN A 34 6.67 -3.77 12.28
CA GLN A 34 8.02 -4.31 12.32
C GLN A 34 9.11 -3.24 12.12
N VAL A 35 8.86 -2.25 11.26
CA VAL A 35 9.78 -1.11 11.09
C VAL A 35 9.88 -0.28 12.38
N GLN A 36 8.75 -0.03 13.05
CA GLN A 36 8.74 0.73 14.31
C GLN A 36 9.46 0.02 15.46
N SER A 37 9.45 -1.32 15.48
CA SER A 37 10.11 -2.11 16.53
C SER A 37 11.62 -2.32 16.32
N ALA A 38 12.15 -2.02 15.13
CA ALA A 38 13.57 -2.19 14.83
C ALA A 38 14.46 -1.17 15.57
N SER A 39 15.49 -1.64 16.30
CA SER A 39 16.52 -0.82 16.97
C SER A 39 17.94 -1.15 16.49
N PRO A 40 18.91 -0.21 16.44
CA PRO A 40 18.77 1.24 16.36
C PRO A 40 18.94 1.73 14.90
N SER A 41 17.95 2.47 14.40
CA SER A 41 18.02 3.23 13.16
C SER A 41 17.53 4.66 13.40
N ASP A 42 17.90 5.59 12.52
CA ASP A 42 17.45 6.98 12.54
C ASP A 42 15.93 7.03 12.71
N GLN A 43 15.49 7.58 13.85
CA GLN A 43 14.08 7.59 14.24
C GLN A 43 13.21 8.32 13.23
N ALA A 44 13.68 9.45 12.68
CA ALA A 44 12.93 10.21 11.69
C ALA A 44 12.73 9.39 10.39
N LYS A 45 13.77 8.67 9.97
CA LYS A 45 13.67 7.78 8.80
C LYS A 45 12.75 6.58 9.08
N ARG A 46 12.82 5.97 10.27
CA ARG A 46 11.90 4.88 10.67
C ARG A 46 10.45 5.34 10.64
N ASP A 47 10.17 6.47 11.25
CA ASP A 47 8.81 7.00 11.37
C ASP A 47 8.25 7.33 9.98
N ALA A 48 9.07 7.93 9.10
CA ALA A 48 8.69 8.19 7.71
C ALA A 48 8.41 6.91 6.90
N LEU A 49 9.21 5.85 7.10
CA LEU A 49 8.99 4.56 6.44
C LEU A 49 7.73 3.87 6.97
N ALA A 50 7.51 3.89 8.28
CA ALA A 50 6.30 3.34 8.90
C ALA A 50 5.03 4.08 8.45
N GLU A 51 5.09 5.42 8.35
CA GLU A 51 4.00 6.22 7.82
C GLU A 51 3.68 5.87 6.35
N ALA A 52 4.70 5.65 5.53
CA ALA A 52 4.51 5.25 4.14
C ALA A 52 3.82 3.86 4.03
N PHE A 53 4.16 2.91 4.91
CA PHE A 53 3.44 1.64 5.01
C PHE A 53 1.96 1.84 5.37
N SER A 54 1.67 2.67 6.38
CA SER A 54 0.29 2.98 6.78
C SER A 54 -0.51 3.68 5.68
N ARG A 55 0.10 4.61 4.94
CA ARG A 55 -0.55 5.27 3.79
C ARG A 55 -0.92 4.26 2.70
N LEU A 56 -0.01 3.36 2.36
CA LEU A 56 -0.27 2.33 1.36
C LEU A 56 -1.35 1.32 1.81
N SER A 57 -1.33 0.92 3.08
CA SER A 57 -2.37 0.09 3.68
C SER A 57 -3.76 0.73 3.58
N ASN A 58 -3.86 2.02 3.91
CA ASN A 58 -5.12 2.76 3.82
C ASN A 58 -5.61 2.90 2.36
N ALA A 59 -4.71 3.15 1.40
CA ALA A 59 -5.07 3.18 -0.02
C ALA A 59 -5.59 1.81 -0.51
N ALA A 60 -4.99 0.71 -0.04
CA ALA A 60 -5.47 -0.64 -0.36
C ALA A 60 -6.86 -0.92 0.21
N ARG A 61 -7.16 -0.46 1.44
CA ARG A 61 -8.52 -0.54 2.03
C ARG A 61 -9.54 0.27 1.23
N ARG A 62 -9.20 1.50 0.81
CA ARG A 62 -10.08 2.31 -0.05
C ARG A 62 -10.35 1.65 -1.40
N ALA A 63 -9.33 1.02 -1.99
CA ALA A 63 -9.50 0.27 -3.24
C ALA A 63 -10.40 -0.95 -3.05
N LYS A 64 -10.30 -1.65 -1.92
CA LYS A 64 -11.22 -2.74 -1.55
C LYS A 64 -12.66 -2.24 -1.50
N ASP A 65 -12.90 -1.17 -0.75
CA ASP A 65 -14.24 -0.63 -0.56
C ASP A 65 -14.85 -0.14 -1.89
N ALA A 66 -14.04 0.46 -2.76
CA ALA A 66 -14.48 0.88 -4.09
C ALA A 66 -14.87 -0.31 -5.00
N VAL A 67 -14.18 -1.45 -4.91
CA VAL A 67 -14.52 -2.69 -5.63
C VAL A 67 -15.78 -3.34 -5.08
N GLU A 68 -15.95 -3.37 -3.76
CA GLU A 68 -17.15 -3.89 -3.12
C GLU A 68 -18.38 -3.07 -3.49
N ALA A 69 -18.22 -1.75 -3.58
CA ALA A 69 -19.27 -0.84 -4.01
C ALA A 69 -19.61 -0.93 -5.51
N GLY A 70 -18.80 -1.59 -6.33
CA GLY A 70 -18.99 -1.68 -7.78
C GLY A 70 -18.90 -0.32 -8.50
N GLN A 71 -18.32 0.69 -7.86
CA GLN A 71 -18.29 2.06 -8.38
C GLN A 71 -17.06 2.26 -9.25
N HIS A 72 -17.23 2.21 -10.58
CA HIS A 72 -16.13 2.35 -11.54
C HIS A 72 -15.33 3.67 -11.37
N ALA A 73 -15.99 4.78 -11.07
CA ALA A 73 -15.32 6.05 -10.83
C ALA A 73 -14.47 6.03 -9.55
N GLY A 74 -15.03 5.51 -8.45
CA GLY A 74 -14.31 5.37 -7.17
C GLY A 74 -13.15 4.37 -7.27
N ALA A 75 -13.30 3.31 -8.07
CA ALA A 75 -12.23 2.35 -8.32
C ALA A 75 -11.05 3.00 -9.05
N GLY A 76 -11.31 3.87 -10.02
CA GLY A 76 -10.27 4.61 -10.74
C GLY A 76 -9.48 5.57 -9.85
N GLU A 77 -10.16 6.29 -8.95
CA GLU A 77 -9.53 7.16 -7.96
C GLU A 77 -8.70 6.36 -6.95
N ALA A 78 -9.28 5.32 -6.36
CA ALA A 78 -8.59 4.47 -5.39
C ALA A 78 -7.35 3.77 -6.00
N GLN A 79 -7.41 3.42 -7.28
CA GLN A 79 -6.28 2.87 -8.02
C GLN A 79 -5.16 3.90 -8.25
N GLN A 80 -5.49 5.19 -8.41
CA GLN A 80 -4.49 6.26 -8.50
C GLN A 80 -3.85 6.52 -7.12
N GLU A 81 -4.67 6.59 -6.06
CA GLU A 81 -4.19 6.70 -4.68
C GLU A 81 -3.22 5.56 -4.33
N LEU A 82 -3.59 4.32 -4.68
CA LEU A 82 -2.74 3.15 -4.44
C LEU A 82 -1.38 3.26 -5.16
N ARG A 83 -1.38 3.71 -6.42
CA ARG A 83 -0.14 3.90 -7.20
C ARG A 83 0.72 5.03 -6.64
N ALA A 84 0.11 6.12 -6.19
CA ALA A 84 0.83 7.22 -5.54
C ALA A 84 1.49 6.75 -4.24
N ALA A 85 0.75 6.04 -3.39
CA ALA A 85 1.27 5.52 -2.13
C ALA A 85 2.40 4.48 -2.32
N GLN A 86 2.37 3.69 -3.40
CA GLN A 86 3.48 2.81 -3.77
C GLN A 86 4.74 3.62 -4.11
N GLY A 87 4.60 4.73 -4.82
CA GLY A 87 5.68 5.66 -5.12
C GLY A 87 6.29 6.29 -3.86
N ASP A 88 5.44 6.73 -2.94
CA ASP A 88 5.85 7.28 -1.64
C ASP A 88 6.63 6.24 -0.82
N LEU A 89 6.14 4.99 -0.76
CA LEU A 89 6.85 3.90 -0.08
C LEU A 89 8.22 3.62 -0.71
N ALA A 90 8.31 3.58 -2.04
CA ALA A 90 9.59 3.40 -2.73
C ALA A 90 10.58 4.55 -2.48
N ALA A 91 10.08 5.78 -2.31
CA ALA A 91 10.91 6.93 -1.92
C ALA A 91 11.38 6.82 -0.46
N ALA A 92 10.47 6.52 0.47
CA ALA A 92 10.78 6.38 1.90
C ALA A 92 11.78 5.22 2.13
N TYR A 93 11.60 4.09 1.45
CA TYR A 93 12.52 2.95 1.51
C TYR A 93 13.94 3.35 1.07
N ARG A 94 14.05 4.05 -0.06
CA ARG A 94 15.36 4.55 -0.53
C ARG A 94 16.01 5.49 0.49
N GLN A 95 15.26 6.39 1.10
CA GLN A 95 15.79 7.32 2.11
C GLN A 95 16.22 6.60 3.39
N TYR A 96 15.44 5.61 3.83
CA TYR A 96 15.73 4.81 5.01
C TYR A 96 17.07 4.07 4.89
N PHE A 97 17.32 3.45 3.74
CA PHE A 97 18.55 2.69 3.48
C PHE A 97 19.68 3.51 2.83
N SER A 98 19.46 4.78 2.52
CA SER A 98 20.52 5.64 2.02
C SER A 98 21.55 5.90 3.13
N PRO A 99 22.85 5.66 2.89
CA PRO A 99 23.90 6.08 3.80
C PRO A 99 23.76 7.58 4.07
N GLY A 100 23.91 7.99 5.34
CA GLY A 100 24.00 9.41 5.66
C GLY A 100 25.12 10.04 4.82
N ARG A 101 24.84 11.18 4.18
CA ARG A 101 25.91 12.02 3.65
C ARG A 101 26.78 12.55 4.78
#